data_AF-A0A3L7ML25-F1
#
_entry.id   AF-A0A3L7ML25-F1
#
_cell.length_a   1.000
_cell.length_b   1.000
_cell.length_c   1.000
_cell.angle_alpha   90.00
_cell.angle_beta   90.00
_cell.angle_gamma   90.00
#
_symmetry.space_group_name_H-M   'P 1'
#
loop_
_entity.id
_entity.type
_entity.pdbx_description
1 polymer ?
#
loop_
_entity_poly.entity_id
_entity_poly.type
_entity_poly.pdbx_seq_one_letter_code
_entity_poly.pdbx_strand_id
1 'polypeptide(L)'
;KIALVKKTPPESAVEFKGKEGKFSGIAVNKLDSTQKKELQGVLSGLIEPFRLNDQNEAMACLEKQGGIDSCNLSFYQQGDIGKDGVWDNWRLEGPSFVWYFRGSPHVHVWVNVADNSAIRLNAKG
;
A
#
# COMPACT_ATOMS: atom_id res chain seq x y z
N LYS A 1 -5.53 16.41 5.57
CA LYS A 1 -5.21 16.78 4.16
C LYS A 1 -3.85 16.27 3.66
N ILE A 2 -2.95 15.74 4.51
CA ILE A 2 -1.60 15.28 4.08
C ILE A 2 -1.64 13.99 3.24
N ALA A 3 -2.59 13.09 3.52
CA ALA A 3 -2.72 11.82 2.79
C ALA A 3 -3.36 11.95 1.40
N LEU A 4 -4.03 13.08 1.09
CA LEU A 4 -4.74 13.27 -0.18
C LEU A 4 -3.77 13.73 -1.27
N VAL A 5 -3.62 12.93 -2.31
CA VAL A 5 -2.74 13.15 -3.46
C VAL A 5 -3.60 13.40 -4.70
N LYS A 6 -3.24 14.40 -5.52
CA LYS A 6 -4.09 14.81 -6.65
C LYS A 6 -4.17 13.77 -7.77
N LYS A 7 -3.04 13.17 -8.15
CA LYS A 7 -2.92 12.28 -9.31
C LYS A 7 -2.49 10.89 -8.88
N THR A 8 -3.06 9.90 -9.54
CA THR A 8 -2.71 8.50 -9.34
C THR A 8 -1.53 8.12 -10.26
N PRO A 9 -0.59 7.28 -9.82
CA PRO A 9 0.47 6.76 -10.69
C PRO A 9 -0.12 5.77 -11.72
N PRO A 10 0.65 5.37 -12.75
CA PRO A 10 0.26 4.24 -13.60
C PRO A 10 0.02 2.97 -12.77
N GLU A 11 -0.94 2.14 -13.18
CA GLU A 11 -1.27 0.87 -12.52
C GLU A 11 -0.09 -0.08 -12.42
N SER A 12 0.79 -0.08 -13.42
CA SER A 12 2.01 -0.89 -13.44
C SER A 12 3.17 -0.32 -12.60
N ALA A 13 3.04 0.89 -12.03
CA ALA A 13 4.07 1.53 -11.21
C ALA A 13 4.06 1.00 -9.76
N VAL A 14 4.20 -0.31 -9.65
CA VAL A 14 4.11 -1.10 -8.41
C VAL A 14 5.47 -1.70 -8.01
N GLU A 15 6.56 -1.12 -8.53
CA GLU A 15 7.93 -1.47 -8.19
C GLU A 15 8.31 -1.13 -6.74
N PHE A 16 9.25 -1.91 -6.21
CA PHE A 16 9.90 -1.57 -4.95
C PHE A 16 10.81 -0.36 -5.13
N LYS A 17 10.73 0.59 -4.19
CA LYS A 17 11.49 1.84 -4.25
C LYS A 17 12.72 1.86 -3.34
N GLY A 18 12.89 0.84 -2.49
CA GLY A 18 13.98 0.75 -1.53
C GLY A 18 13.90 1.78 -0.41
N LYS A 19 14.89 1.75 0.50
CA LYS A 19 14.92 2.60 1.70
C LYS A 19 15.03 4.09 1.40
N GLU A 20 15.67 4.45 0.28
CA GLU A 20 15.82 5.82 -0.19
C GLU A 20 14.68 6.24 -1.16
N GLY A 21 13.67 5.38 -1.30
CA GLY A 21 12.51 5.59 -2.13
C GLY A 21 11.75 6.86 -1.75
N LYS A 22 11.15 7.50 -2.75
CA LYS A 22 10.23 8.64 -2.55
C LYS A 22 8.80 8.14 -2.58
N PHE A 23 8.09 8.37 -1.48
CA PHE A 23 6.73 7.93 -1.28
C PHE A 23 5.78 9.13 -1.15
N SER A 24 4.58 9.00 -1.72
CA SER A 24 3.56 10.06 -1.64
C SER A 24 2.65 9.87 -0.43
N GLY A 25 1.88 10.90 -0.09
CA GLY A 25 0.90 10.84 1.00
C GLY A 25 1.52 10.98 2.39
N ILE A 26 0.82 10.48 3.42
CA ILE A 26 1.24 10.61 4.81
C ILE A 26 2.15 9.44 5.21
N ALA A 27 3.28 9.74 5.85
CA ALA A 27 4.10 8.70 6.48
C ALA A 27 3.31 8.08 7.65
N VAL A 28 3.19 6.75 7.66
CA VAL A 28 2.39 6.03 8.67
C VAL A 28 2.92 6.26 10.08
N ASN A 29 4.22 6.47 10.24
CA ASN A 29 4.79 6.83 11.54
C ASN A 29 4.27 8.16 12.14
N LYS A 30 3.58 9.00 11.36
CA LYS A 30 2.91 10.22 11.82
C LYS A 30 1.45 10.01 12.23
N LEU A 31 0.90 8.83 11.98
CA LEU A 31 -0.43 8.46 12.46
C LEU A 31 -0.41 8.20 13.96
N ASP A 32 -1.53 8.42 14.63
CA ASP A 32 -1.68 8.04 16.03
C ASP A 32 -1.79 6.51 16.19
N SER A 33 -1.72 6.03 17.44
CA SER A 33 -1.74 4.60 17.75
C SER A 33 -3.04 3.92 17.32
N THR A 34 -4.18 4.61 17.38
CA THR A 34 -5.48 4.08 16.95
C THR A 34 -5.50 3.91 15.43
N GLN A 35 -5.08 4.93 14.69
CA GLN A 35 -4.99 4.90 13.22
C GLN A 35 -4.04 3.81 12.73
N LYS A 36 -2.88 3.64 13.38
CA LYS A 36 -1.95 2.55 13.07
C LYS A 36 -2.59 1.18 13.30
N LYS A 37 -3.30 1.01 14.41
CA LYS A 37 -4.01 -0.24 14.73
C LYS A 37 -5.08 -0.57 13.69
N GLU A 38 -5.88 0.41 13.27
CA GLU A 38 -6.88 0.23 12.22
C GLU A 38 -6.24 -0.13 10.87
N LEU A 39 -5.17 0.58 10.48
CA LEU A 39 -4.42 0.26 9.25
C LEU A 39 -3.85 -1.17 9.28
N GLN A 40 -3.30 -1.58 10.43
CA GLN A 40 -2.82 -2.95 10.63
C GLN A 40 -3.96 -3.96 10.51
N GLY A 41 -5.13 -3.67 11.09
CA GLY A 41 -6.32 -4.50 10.98
C GLY A 41 -6.82 -4.65 9.55
N VAL A 42 -6.80 -3.57 8.77
CA VAL A 42 -7.11 -3.60 7.33
C VAL A 42 -6.14 -4.52 6.60
N LEU A 43 -4.82 -4.37 6.78
CA LEU A 43 -3.84 -5.24 6.13
C LEU A 43 -4.04 -6.72 6.49
N SER A 44 -4.29 -7.02 7.77
CA SER A 44 -4.59 -8.38 8.21
C SER A 44 -5.85 -8.95 7.55
N GLY A 45 -6.93 -8.16 7.47
CA GLY A 45 -8.17 -8.58 6.81
C GLY A 45 -8.01 -8.78 5.30
N LEU A 46 -7.15 -7.98 4.65
CA LEU A 46 -6.92 -8.11 3.21
C LEU A 46 -6.13 -9.38 2.84
N ILE A 47 -5.32 -9.92 3.74
CA ILE A 47 -4.57 -11.17 3.52
C ILE A 47 -5.26 -12.41 4.12
N GLU A 48 -6.31 -12.23 4.92
CA GLU A 48 -7.06 -13.30 5.58
C GLU A 48 -7.45 -14.48 4.64
N PRO A 49 -7.82 -14.26 3.37
CA PRO A 49 -8.22 -15.36 2.48
C PRO A 49 -7.06 -16.30 2.06
N PHE A 50 -5.80 -15.91 2.28
CA PHE A 50 -4.64 -16.73 1.88
C PHE A 50 -4.32 -17.82 2.91
N ARG A 51 -3.41 -18.75 2.59
CA ARG A 51 -2.99 -19.76 3.57
C ARG A 51 -2.25 -19.08 4.71
N LEU A 52 -2.36 -19.63 5.92
CA LEU A 52 -1.69 -19.09 7.10
C LEU A 52 -0.18 -18.86 6.88
N ASN A 53 0.49 -19.77 6.14
CA ASN A 53 1.90 -19.61 5.83
C ASN A 53 2.17 -18.36 4.96
N ASP A 54 1.34 -18.13 3.95
CA ASP A 54 1.48 -16.99 3.03
C ASP A 54 1.18 -15.67 3.77
N GLN A 55 0.18 -15.68 4.66
CA GLN A 55 -0.12 -14.55 5.54
C GLN A 55 1.08 -14.19 6.42
N ASN A 56 1.64 -15.19 7.10
CA ASN A 56 2.79 -15.01 7.99
C ASN A 56 4.03 -14.52 7.22
N GLU A 57 4.28 -15.06 6.02
CA GLU A 57 5.40 -14.65 5.19
C GLU A 57 5.27 -13.20 4.72
N ALA A 58 4.07 -12.79 4.26
CA ALA A 58 3.81 -11.41 3.85
C ALA A 58 4.05 -10.43 5.02
N MET A 59 3.54 -10.75 6.21
CA MET A 59 3.75 -9.94 7.41
C MET A 59 5.22 -9.90 7.83
N ALA A 60 5.92 -11.04 7.82
CA ALA A 60 7.33 -11.10 8.16
C ALA A 60 8.21 -10.26 7.20
N CYS A 61 7.89 -10.29 5.90
CA CYS A 61 8.55 -9.44 4.90
C CYS A 61 8.36 -7.95 5.19
N LEU A 62 7.13 -7.53 5.50
CA LEU A 62 6.81 -6.15 5.86
C LEU A 62 7.55 -5.72 7.15
N GLU A 63 7.51 -6.55 8.19
CA GLU A 63 8.21 -6.29 9.45
C GLU A 63 9.72 -6.13 9.26
N LYS A 64 10.34 -6.94 8.40
CA LYS A 64 11.76 -6.83 8.05
C LYS A 64 12.13 -5.50 7.39
N GLN A 65 11.15 -4.78 6.81
CA GLN A 65 11.32 -3.43 6.27
C GLN A 65 10.99 -2.32 7.27
N GLY A 66 10.74 -2.64 8.54
CA GLY A 66 10.34 -1.70 9.58
C GLY A 66 8.82 -1.54 9.72
N GLY A 67 8.06 -2.56 9.31
CA GLY A 67 6.62 -2.66 9.51
C GLY A 67 5.83 -1.56 8.81
N ILE A 68 4.58 -1.35 9.25
CA ILE A 68 3.73 -0.29 8.71
C ILE A 68 4.31 1.11 8.93
N ASP A 69 5.15 1.31 9.96
CA ASP A 69 5.76 2.60 10.27
C ASP A 69 6.76 3.09 9.22
N SER A 70 7.26 2.17 8.40
CA SER A 70 8.12 2.49 7.26
C SER A 70 7.36 2.68 5.95
N CYS A 71 6.03 2.67 5.99
CA CYS A 71 5.16 2.91 4.84
C CYS A 71 4.60 4.33 4.81
N ASN A 72 4.08 4.69 3.64
CA ASN A 72 3.28 5.88 3.40
C ASN A 72 1.92 5.50 2.82
N LEU A 73 0.88 6.17 3.31
CA LEU A 73 -0.49 6.01 2.87
C LEU A 73 -0.93 7.19 2.01
N SER A 74 -1.39 6.91 0.80
CA SER A 74 -1.95 7.88 -0.14
C SER A 74 -3.39 7.53 -0.47
N PHE A 75 -4.26 8.53 -0.46
CA PHE A 75 -5.58 8.50 -1.08
C PHE A 75 -5.56 9.41 -2.31
N TYR A 76 -6.13 8.99 -3.43
CA TYR A 76 -6.05 9.74 -4.67
C TYR A 76 -7.38 10.44 -5.00
N GLN A 77 -7.30 11.74 -5.31
CA GLN A 77 -8.46 12.50 -5.79
C GLN A 77 -8.85 12.09 -7.22
N GLN A 78 -7.87 11.67 -8.04
CA GLN A 78 -8.14 11.16 -9.37
C GLN A 78 -8.82 9.79 -9.29
N GLY A 79 -10.02 9.71 -9.86
CA GLY A 79 -10.83 8.50 -9.83
C GLY A 79 -11.78 8.41 -8.63
N ASP A 80 -11.95 9.50 -7.87
CA ASP A 80 -13.00 9.66 -6.86
C ASP A 80 -14.40 9.52 -7.50
N ILE A 81 -15.10 8.45 -7.14
CA ILE A 81 -16.38 8.07 -7.73
C ILE A 81 -17.47 8.86 -7.01
N GLY A 82 -18.33 9.54 -7.77
CA GLY A 82 -19.40 10.34 -7.14
C GLY A 82 -18.92 11.63 -6.46
N LYS A 83 -17.60 11.87 -6.37
CA LYS A 83 -16.99 13.07 -5.76
C LYS A 83 -17.29 13.21 -4.27
N ASP A 84 -17.45 12.08 -3.58
CA ASP A 84 -17.75 12.03 -2.16
C ASP A 84 -16.47 11.99 -1.29
N GLY A 85 -15.31 11.81 -1.93
CA GLY A 85 -14.02 11.74 -1.25
C GLY A 85 -13.80 10.43 -0.48
N VAL A 86 -14.56 9.38 -0.82
CA VAL A 86 -14.39 8.02 -0.30
C VAL A 86 -13.14 7.38 -0.91
N TRP A 87 -12.65 6.33 -0.26
CA TRP A 87 -11.37 5.68 -0.57
C TRP A 87 -11.46 4.74 -1.78
N ASP A 88 -11.83 5.27 -2.94
CA ASP A 88 -11.97 4.49 -4.18
C ASP A 88 -10.63 4.15 -4.83
N ASN A 89 -9.59 4.91 -4.48
CA ASN A 89 -8.25 4.78 -5.03
C ASN A 89 -7.22 5.12 -3.96
N TRP A 90 -6.47 4.12 -3.51
CA TRP A 90 -5.50 4.28 -2.43
C TRP A 90 -4.29 3.39 -2.61
N ARG A 91 -3.18 3.82 -2.02
CA ARG A 91 -1.91 3.11 -2.05
C ARG A 91 -1.23 3.16 -0.70
N LEU A 92 -0.80 2.00 -0.21
CA LEU A 92 0.14 1.87 0.90
C LEU A 92 1.47 1.37 0.33
N GLU A 93 2.54 2.12 0.52
CA GLU A 93 3.84 1.76 -0.04
C GLU A 93 5.00 2.02 0.92
N GLY A 94 5.99 1.14 0.90
CA GLY A 94 7.22 1.22 1.67
C GLY A 94 8.42 0.70 0.87
N PRO A 95 9.58 0.47 1.51
CA PRO A 95 10.82 0.12 0.81
C PRO A 95 10.71 -1.10 -0.12
N SER A 96 10.13 -2.19 0.39
CA SER A 96 9.96 -3.47 -0.33
C SER A 96 8.51 -3.94 -0.28
N PHE A 97 7.57 -2.98 -0.31
CA PHE A 97 6.15 -3.23 -0.15
C PHE A 97 5.31 -2.24 -0.97
N VAL A 98 4.32 -2.74 -1.71
CA VAL A 98 3.28 -1.93 -2.36
C VAL A 98 1.96 -2.68 -2.27
N TRP A 99 0.93 -1.99 -1.78
CA TRP A 99 -0.48 -2.32 -1.98
C TRP A 99 -1.14 -1.17 -2.72
N TYR A 100 -1.68 -1.43 -3.91
CA TYR A 100 -2.33 -0.42 -4.73
C TYR A 100 -3.72 -0.89 -5.15
N PHE A 101 -4.75 -0.10 -4.83
CA PHE A 101 -6.15 -0.42 -5.09
C PHE A 101 -6.81 0.68 -5.93
N ARG A 102 -7.62 0.28 -6.91
CA ARG A 102 -8.50 1.15 -7.69
C ARG A 102 -9.86 0.49 -7.91
N GLY A 103 -10.94 1.13 -7.47
CA GLY A 103 -12.29 0.55 -7.48
C GLY A 103 -13.11 0.74 -8.76
N SER A 104 -12.75 1.68 -9.65
CA SER A 104 -13.55 2.03 -10.85
C SER A 104 -12.69 2.18 -12.10
N PRO A 105 -13.19 1.80 -13.29
CA PRO A 105 -14.56 1.33 -13.60
C PRO A 105 -14.81 -0.16 -13.32
N HIS A 106 -13.74 -0.91 -13.05
CA HIS A 106 -13.76 -2.25 -12.48
C HIS A 106 -12.61 -2.33 -11.48
N VAL A 107 -12.69 -3.27 -10.55
CA VAL A 107 -11.77 -3.32 -9.42
C VAL A 107 -10.42 -3.89 -9.85
N HIS A 108 -9.36 -3.19 -9.48
CA HIS A 108 -7.98 -3.67 -9.57
C HIS A 108 -7.28 -3.62 -8.22
N VAL A 109 -6.41 -4.60 -8.01
CA VAL A 109 -5.49 -4.63 -6.88
C VAL A 109 -4.15 -5.18 -7.32
N TRP A 110 -3.08 -4.52 -6.88
CA TRP A 110 -1.71 -5.02 -7.01
C TRP A 110 -1.08 -5.09 -5.63
N VAL A 111 -0.45 -6.21 -5.33
CA VAL A 111 0.27 -6.42 -4.09
C VAL A 111 1.65 -6.99 -4.43
N ASN A 112 2.69 -6.26 -4.04
CA ASN A 112 4.07 -6.76 -4.06
C ASN A 112 4.61 -6.64 -2.64
N VAL A 113 5.13 -7.74 -2.11
CA VAL A 113 5.74 -7.80 -0.78
C VAL A 113 6.99 -8.66 -0.86
N ALA A 114 8.08 -8.16 -0.29
CA ALA A 114 9.34 -8.87 -0.23
C ALA A 114 10.15 -8.42 0.98
N ASP A 115 11.10 -9.25 1.38
CA ASP A 115 12.07 -8.90 2.41
C ASP A 115 13.26 -8.08 1.87
N ASN A 116 13.32 -7.87 0.54
CA ASN A 116 14.37 -7.14 -0.15
C ASN A 116 13.83 -6.44 -1.41
N SER A 117 14.11 -5.15 -1.55
CA SER A 117 13.65 -4.31 -2.67
C SER A 117 14.36 -4.62 -3.99
N ALA A 118 15.46 -5.37 -3.96
CA ALA A 118 16.21 -5.76 -5.16
C ALA A 118 15.58 -6.94 -5.92
N ILE A 119 14.56 -7.59 -5.34
CA ILE A 119 13.88 -8.71 -6.01
C ILE A 119 13.18 -8.22 -7.27
N ARG A 120 13.46 -8.89 -8.39
CA ARG A 120 12.83 -8.58 -9.67
C ARG A 120 11.36 -8.99 -9.64
N LEU A 121 10.48 -8.00 -9.85
CA LEU A 121 9.05 -8.24 -9.97
C LEU A 121 8.69 -8.83 -11.33
N ASN A 122 7.58 -9.56 -11.36
CA ASN A 122 7.00 -10.16 -12.56
C ASN A 122 5.73 -9.43 -13.06
N ALA A 123 5.34 -8.33 -12.41
CA ALA A 123 4.25 -7.48 -12.88
C ALA A 123 4.55 -6.98 -14.30
N LYS A 124 3.59 -7.20 -15.20
CA LYS A 124 3.62 -6.71 -16.58
C LYS A 124 2.38 -5.85 -16.79
N GLY A 125 2.55 -4.64 -17.32
CA GLY A 125 1.47 -3.72 -17.66
C GLY A 125 1.95 -2.68 -18.65
#